data_AF-A0AAP5AJ66-F1
#
_entry.id   AF-A0AAP5AJ66-F1
#
_cell.length_a   1.000
_cell.length_b   1.000
_cell.length_c   1.000
_cell.angle_alpha   90.00
_cell.angle_beta   90.00
_cell.angle_gamma   90.00
#
_symmetry.space_group_name_H-M   'P 1'
#
loop_
_entity.id
_entity.type
_entity.pdbx_description
1 polymer ?
#
loop_
_entity_poly.entity_id
_entity_poly.type
_entity_poly.pdbx_seq_one_letter_code
_entity_poly.pdbx_strand_id
1 'polypeptide(L)'
;MTDHMSHEDYVLQVRGEAVRTCAGILDGSVGVLEGCHLLSSLRWEVEVDERDSDFVTFSMISSEIEGLPIGNDRQHWSKAALAELEPDVRAAVAWAMPTAKRACQSVIERFATKPSA
;
A
#
# COMPACT_ATOMS: atom_id res chain seq x y z
N MET A 1 20.15 25.53 3.39
CA MET A 1 18.94 25.85 2.62
C MET A 1 17.95 24.75 2.89
N THR A 2 17.02 24.99 3.81
CA THR A 2 15.90 24.07 4.03
C THR A 2 14.96 24.29 2.85
N ASP A 3 14.85 23.31 1.97
CA ASP A 3 13.88 23.33 0.89
C ASP A 3 12.49 23.36 1.54
N HIS A 4 11.76 24.47 1.40
CA HIS A 4 10.43 24.60 1.98
C HIS A 4 9.44 24.00 0.99
N MET A 5 9.18 22.71 1.14
CA MET A 5 8.13 22.01 0.40
C MET A 5 6.78 22.60 0.79
N SER A 6 5.99 23.03 -0.19
CA SER A 6 4.62 23.45 0.07
C SER A 6 3.76 22.24 0.46
N HIS A 7 2.65 22.49 1.14
CA HIS A 7 1.67 21.44 1.45
C HIS A 7 1.16 20.74 0.18
N GLU A 8 0.90 21.51 -0.87
CA GLU A 8 0.46 20.97 -2.16
C GLU A 8 1.53 20.07 -2.81
N ASP A 9 2.80 20.49 -2.79
CA ASP A 9 3.91 19.67 -3.30
C ASP A 9 4.05 18.35 -2.53
N TYR A 10 3.84 18.40 -1.21
CA TYR A 10 3.86 17.22 -0.37
C TYR A 10 2.72 16.25 -0.71
N VAL A 11 1.48 16.74 -0.84
CA VAL A 11 0.34 15.90 -1.23
C VAL A 11 0.54 15.29 -2.61
N LEU A 12 1.08 16.04 -3.57
CA LEU A 12 1.42 15.53 -4.91
C LEU A 12 2.49 14.43 -4.83
N GLN A 13 3.50 14.60 -3.98
CA GLN A 13 4.53 13.58 -3.76
C GLN A 13 3.95 12.28 -3.19
N VAL A 14 3.10 12.38 -2.16
CA VAL A 14 2.45 11.23 -1.50
C VAL A 14 1.49 10.53 -2.46
N ARG A 15 0.68 11.27 -3.23
CA ARG A 15 -0.17 10.69 -4.28
C ARG A 15 0.66 9.98 -5.35
N GLY A 16 1.80 10.54 -5.73
CA GLY A 16 2.76 9.90 -6.63
C GLY A 16 3.31 8.59 -6.06
N GLU A 17 3.56 8.53 -4.75
CA GLU A 17 3.95 7.29 -4.06
C GLU A 17 2.84 6.25 -4.08
N ALA A 18 1.61 6.63 -3.77
CA ALA A 18 0.47 5.74 -3.85
C ALA A 18 0.29 5.16 -5.26
N VAL A 19 0.44 5.97 -6.32
CA VAL A 19 0.39 5.50 -7.72
C VAL A 19 1.50 4.49 -8.01
N ARG A 20 2.74 4.79 -7.63
CA ARG A 20 3.88 3.87 -7.85
C ARG A 20 3.67 2.54 -7.14
N THR A 21 3.21 2.58 -5.89
CA THR A 21 2.92 1.36 -5.10
C THR A 21 1.79 0.55 -5.73
N CYS A 22 0.67 1.18 -6.09
CA CYS A 22 -0.44 0.50 -6.77
C CYS A 22 -0.01 -0.12 -8.11
N ALA A 23 0.80 0.58 -8.90
CA ALA A 23 1.33 0.04 -10.16
C ALA A 23 2.24 -1.17 -9.90
N GLY A 24 3.13 -1.06 -8.90
CA GLY A 24 4.02 -2.15 -8.52
C GLY A 24 3.30 -3.40 -7.98
N ILE A 25 2.18 -3.23 -7.27
CA ILE A 25 1.32 -4.35 -6.86
C ILE A 25 0.73 -5.05 -8.08
N LEU A 26 0.27 -4.29 -9.08
CA LEU A 26 -0.38 -4.83 -10.28
C LEU A 26 0.61 -5.51 -11.24
N ASP A 27 1.85 -5.03 -11.33
CA ASP A 27 2.90 -5.63 -12.16
C ASP A 27 3.76 -6.68 -11.43
N GLY A 28 3.60 -6.80 -10.11
CA GLY A 28 4.27 -7.77 -9.26
C GLY A 28 5.67 -7.35 -8.77
N SER A 29 6.11 -6.12 -9.05
CA SER A 29 7.36 -5.58 -8.51
C SER A 29 7.27 -5.19 -7.04
N VAL A 30 6.06 -5.00 -6.50
CA VAL A 30 5.79 -4.80 -5.06
C VAL A 30 4.87 -5.92 -4.57
N GLY A 31 5.24 -6.57 -3.46
CA GLY A 31 4.39 -7.58 -2.83
C GLY A 31 3.08 -6.96 -2.36
N VAL A 32 1.94 -7.58 -2.68
CA VAL A 32 0.60 -7.01 -2.37
C VAL A 32 0.41 -6.67 -0.89
N LEU A 33 0.94 -7.49 0.02
CA LEU A 33 0.82 -7.28 1.46
C LEU A 33 1.60 -6.05 1.92
N GLU A 34 2.86 -5.93 1.50
CA GLU A 34 3.73 -4.79 1.80
C GLU A 34 3.18 -3.50 1.19
N GLY A 35 2.71 -3.58 -0.06
CA GLY A 35 2.10 -2.45 -0.74
C GLY A 35 0.83 -1.97 -0.07
N CYS A 36 -0.07 -2.87 0.35
CA CYS A 36 -1.30 -2.49 1.07
C CYS A 36 -0.99 -1.91 2.45
N HIS A 37 0.03 -2.41 3.15
CA HIS A 37 0.47 -1.84 4.42
C HIS A 37 0.97 -0.40 4.25
N LEU A 38 1.81 -0.15 3.24
CA LEU A 38 2.27 1.20 2.90
C LEU A 38 1.11 2.11 2.48
N LEU A 39 0.23 1.65 1.61
CA LEU A 39 -0.93 2.46 1.18
C LEU A 39 -1.87 2.80 2.36
N SER A 40 -2.00 1.90 3.33
CA SER A 40 -2.74 2.17 4.56
C SER A 40 -2.10 3.28 5.40
N SER A 41 -0.77 3.35 5.49
CA SER A 41 -0.08 4.42 6.24
C SER A 41 -0.18 5.77 5.53
N LEU A 42 -0.23 5.80 4.20
CA LEU A 42 -0.39 7.01 3.39
C LEU A 42 -1.81 7.59 3.41
N ARG A 43 -2.82 6.88 3.93
CA ARG A 43 -4.24 7.27 3.88
C ARG A 43 -4.52 8.69 4.39
N TRP A 44 -3.81 9.12 5.43
CA TRP A 44 -3.99 10.44 6.05
C TRP A 44 -3.26 11.56 5.31
N GLU A 45 -2.37 11.21 4.39
CA GLU A 45 -1.44 12.11 3.71
C GLU A 45 -1.87 12.41 2.26
N VAL A 46 -2.66 11.52 1.64
CA VAL A 46 -3.11 11.64 0.24
C VAL A 46 -4.28 12.61 0.01
N GLU A 47 -4.79 13.24 1.07
CA GLU A 47 -5.96 14.12 1.07
C GLU A 47 -7.17 13.52 0.33
N VAL A 48 -7.66 12.39 0.83
CA VAL A 48 -8.92 11.78 0.43
C VAL A 48 -9.92 11.85 1.57
N ASP A 49 -11.21 11.64 1.28
CA ASP A 49 -12.21 11.48 2.32
C ASP A 49 -11.84 10.34 3.27
N GLU A 50 -12.11 10.48 4.57
CA GLU A 50 -11.80 9.42 5.53
C GLU A 50 -12.46 8.09 5.15
N ARG A 51 -13.59 8.09 4.44
CA ARG A 51 -14.30 6.89 3.98
C ARG A 51 -13.97 6.51 2.54
N ASP A 52 -12.88 7.01 1.98
CA ASP A 52 -12.42 6.62 0.64
C ASP A 52 -12.28 5.10 0.55
N SER A 53 -13.08 4.49 -0.33
CA SER A 53 -13.22 3.03 -0.37
C SER A 53 -11.93 2.31 -0.75
N ASP A 54 -11.07 2.96 -1.53
CA ASP A 54 -9.81 2.37 -1.98
C ASP A 54 -8.83 2.31 -0.81
N PHE A 55 -8.67 3.42 -0.07
CA PHE A 55 -7.80 3.44 1.10
C PHE A 55 -8.35 2.64 2.29
N VAL A 56 -9.67 2.58 2.47
CA VAL A 56 -10.30 1.66 3.44
C VAL A 56 -10.01 0.20 3.08
N THR A 57 -9.97 -0.15 1.78
CA THR A 57 -9.61 -1.50 1.35
C THR A 57 -8.18 -1.85 1.74
N PHE A 58 -7.23 -0.93 1.54
CA PHE A 58 -5.84 -1.15 1.95
C PHE A 58 -5.68 -1.25 3.47
N SER A 59 -6.39 -0.42 4.24
CA SER A 59 -6.40 -0.51 5.70
C SER A 59 -6.97 -1.83 6.20
N MET A 60 -8.06 -2.32 5.59
CA MET A 60 -8.64 -3.62 5.93
C MET A 60 -7.64 -4.75 5.67
N ILE A 61 -7.00 -4.78 4.50
CA ILE A 61 -5.96 -5.77 4.20
C ILE A 61 -4.80 -5.66 5.20
N SER A 62 -4.35 -4.44 5.51
CA SER A 62 -3.25 -4.22 6.45
C SER A 62 -3.58 -4.70 7.87
N SER A 63 -4.83 -4.60 8.31
CA SER A 63 -5.25 -5.11 9.63
C SER A 63 -5.31 -6.63 9.66
N GLU A 64 -5.79 -7.28 8.61
CA GLU A 64 -5.89 -8.75 8.54
C GLU A 64 -4.51 -9.45 8.53
N ILE A 65 -3.46 -8.75 8.10
CA ILE A 65 -2.09 -9.28 8.05
C ILE A 65 -1.23 -8.84 9.25
N GLU A 66 -1.83 -8.20 10.25
CA GLU A 66 -1.13 -7.82 11.48
C GLU A 66 -0.49 -9.06 12.13
N GLY A 67 0.83 -9.03 12.34
CA GLY A 67 1.59 -10.15 12.90
C GLY A 67 2.14 -11.16 11.89
N LEU A 68 1.91 -10.98 10.59
CA LEU A 68 2.58 -11.78 9.57
C LEU A 68 3.98 -11.23 9.21
N PRO A 69 4.97 -12.11 8.98
CA PRO A 69 6.33 -11.69 8.62
C PRO A 69 6.40 -11.30 7.14
N ILE A 70 6.16 -10.01 6.85
CA ILE A 70 6.18 -9.43 5.50
C ILE A 70 7.33 -8.42 5.33
N GLY A 71 7.81 -8.23 4.10
CA GLY A 71 8.82 -7.23 3.77
C GLY A 71 10.09 -7.30 4.62
N ASN A 72 10.58 -6.13 4.98
CA ASN A 72 11.78 -5.98 5.80
C ASN A 72 11.62 -6.54 7.21
N ASP A 73 10.39 -6.66 7.74
CA ASP A 73 10.19 -7.17 9.10
C ASP A 73 10.70 -8.61 9.23
N ARG A 74 10.64 -9.41 8.16
CA ARG A 74 11.17 -10.79 8.08
C ARG A 74 12.61 -10.93 8.60
N GLN A 75 13.43 -9.88 8.52
CA GLN A 75 14.81 -9.91 9.03
C GLN A 75 14.90 -10.05 10.56
N HIS A 76 13.83 -9.70 11.28
CA HIS A 76 13.74 -9.77 12.74
C HIS A 76 13.14 -11.09 13.25
N TRP A 77 12.64 -11.94 12.35
CA TRP A 77 12.02 -13.21 12.70
C TRP A 77 13.02 -14.38 12.69
N SER A 78 12.77 -15.36 13.56
CA SER A 78 13.54 -16.60 13.52
C SER A 78 13.21 -17.40 12.26
N LYS A 79 14.17 -18.18 11.76
CA LYS A 79 13.95 -19.09 10.61
C LYS A 79 12.80 -20.08 10.86
N ALA A 80 12.63 -20.52 12.10
CA ALA A 80 11.55 -21.43 12.47
C ALA A 80 10.18 -20.76 12.33
N ALA A 81 10.02 -19.55 12.88
CA ALA A 81 8.77 -18.80 12.79
C ALA A 81 8.44 -18.39 11.35
N LEU A 82 9.44 -18.03 10.54
CA LEU A 82 9.25 -17.79 9.10
C LEU A 82 8.69 -19.04 8.40
N ALA A 83 9.24 -20.22 8.67
CA ALA A 83 8.77 -21.47 8.07
C ALA A 83 7.36 -21.85 8.55
N GLU A 84 7.05 -21.59 9.82
CA GLU A 84 5.75 -21.84 10.42
C GLU A 84 4.64 -20.97 9.82
N LEU A 85 4.90 -19.67 9.61
CA LEU A 85 3.91 -18.68 9.14
C LEU A 85 3.86 -18.52 7.62
N GLU A 86 4.80 -19.11 6.88
CA GLU A 86 4.81 -19.04 5.42
C GLU A 86 3.49 -19.50 4.75
N PRO A 87 2.80 -20.57 5.23
CA PRO A 87 1.46 -20.92 4.72
C PRO A 87 0.45 -19.78 4.87
N ASP A 88 0.44 -19.09 6.00
CA ASP A 88 -0.49 -17.99 6.28
C ASP A 88 -0.17 -16.77 5.41
N VAL A 89 1.11 -16.44 5.22
CA VAL A 89 1.56 -15.41 4.28
C VAL A 89 1.07 -15.71 2.87
N ARG A 90 1.21 -16.95 2.38
CA ARG A 90 0.72 -17.34 1.04
C ARG A 90 -0.80 -17.24 0.94
N ALA A 91 -1.53 -17.64 1.97
CA ALA A 91 -2.99 -17.52 2.01
C ALA A 91 -3.42 -16.05 1.95
N ALA A 92 -2.76 -15.19 2.75
CA ALA A 92 -3.00 -13.76 2.75
C ALA A 92 -2.69 -13.12 1.38
N VAL A 93 -1.60 -13.49 0.71
CA VAL A 93 -1.29 -13.00 -0.65
C VAL A 93 -2.40 -13.40 -1.64
N ALA A 94 -2.84 -14.66 -1.61
CA ALA A 94 -3.87 -15.17 -2.52
C ALA A 94 -5.23 -14.46 -2.33
N TRP A 95 -5.56 -14.09 -1.10
CA TRP A 95 -6.76 -13.33 -0.77
C TRP A 95 -6.63 -11.83 -1.07
N ALA A 96 -5.50 -11.22 -0.72
CA ALA A 96 -5.29 -9.78 -0.84
C ALA A 96 -5.20 -9.32 -2.30
N MET A 97 -4.56 -10.11 -3.18
CA MET A 97 -4.36 -9.71 -4.59
C MET A 97 -5.67 -9.39 -5.34
N PRO A 98 -6.68 -10.29 -5.41
CA PRO A 98 -7.95 -9.96 -6.06
C PRO A 98 -8.71 -8.83 -5.33
N THR A 99 -8.56 -8.72 -4.02
CA THR A 99 -9.21 -7.70 -3.18
C THR A 99 -8.66 -6.30 -3.45
N ALA A 100 -7.33 -6.15 -3.51
CA ALA A 100 -6.64 -4.88 -3.73
C ALA A 100 -6.71 -4.40 -5.19
N LYS A 101 -6.92 -5.31 -6.15
CA LYS A 101 -6.79 -5.01 -7.59
C LYS A 101 -7.61 -3.80 -8.04
N ARG A 102 -8.90 -3.76 -7.70
CA ARG A 102 -9.80 -2.68 -8.12
C ARG A 102 -9.40 -1.35 -7.47
N ALA A 103 -9.04 -1.37 -6.19
CA ALA A 103 -8.58 -0.19 -5.47
C ALA A 103 -7.28 0.37 -6.07
N CYS A 104 -6.33 -0.50 -6.43
CA CYS A 104 -5.08 -0.09 -7.10
C CYS A 104 -5.35 0.61 -8.43
N GLN A 105 -6.24 0.04 -9.25
CA GLN A 105 -6.62 0.62 -10.54
C GLN A 105 -7.27 2.00 -10.37
N SER A 106 -8.19 2.13 -9.40
CA SER A 106 -8.86 3.38 -9.07
C SER A 106 -7.87 4.46 -8.62
N VAL A 107 -6.93 4.14 -7.70
CA VAL A 107 -5.88 5.07 -7.26
C VAL A 107 -5.02 5.56 -8.42
N ILE A 108 -4.59 4.66 -9.30
CA ILE A 108 -3.81 5.02 -10.49
C ILE A 108 -4.62 5.96 -11.38
N GLU A 109 -5.89 5.63 -11.66
CA GLU A 109 -6.75 6.46 -12.50
C GLU A 109 -6.93 7.86 -11.91
N ARG A 110 -7.19 7.98 -10.60
CA ARG A 110 -7.43 9.27 -9.92
C ARG A 110 -6.19 10.15 -9.84
N PHE A 111 -5.02 9.56 -9.56
CA PHE A 111 -3.83 10.32 -9.19
C PHE A 111 -2.75 10.38 -10.27
N ALA A 112 -2.78 9.50 -11.28
CA ALA A 112 -1.85 9.56 -12.41
C ALA A 112 -2.32 10.55 -13.50
N THR A 113 -3.62 10.84 -13.58
CA THR A 113 -4.12 11.92 -14.42
C THR A 113 -3.80 13.26 -13.77
N LYS A 114 -3.00 14.09 -14.45
CA LYS A 114 -2.59 15.44 -14.01
C LYS A 114 -3.76 16.27 -13.44
N PRO A 115 -3.49 17.19 -12.50
CA PRO A 115 -4.45 18.23 -12.15
C PRO A 115 -4.78 19.03 -13.41
N SER A 116 -6.07 19.24 -13.69
CA SER A 116 -6.48 20.30 -14.60
C SER A 116 -5.89 21.62 -14.11
N ALA A 117 -5.27 22.35 -15.04
CA ALA A 117 -4.79 23.71 -14.84
C ALA A 117 -5.93 24.68 -14.47
#